data_AF-A0A9E6JKH3-F1
#
_entry.id   AF-A0A9E6JKH3-F1
#
_cell.length_a   1.000
_cell.length_b   1.000
_cell.length_c   1.000
_cell.angle_alpha   90.00
_cell.angle_beta   90.00
_cell.angle_gamma   90.00
#
_symmetry.space_group_name_H-M   'P 1'
#
loop_
_entity.id
_entity.type
_entity.pdbx_description
1 polymer ?
#
loop_
_entity_poly.entity_id
_entity_poly.type
_entity_poly.pdbx_seq_one_letter_code
_entity_poly.pdbx_strand_id
1 'polypeptide(L)'
;LLPTIMPILEDLKGLKFKNKIGAAFGSYGWSGESVKLLEEILTAAKIPVVAPGVRAKWQPTAEDLANCEKLGEAVGAAIKQS
;
A
#
# COMPACT_ATOMS: atom_id res chain seq x y z
N LEU A 1 -8.85 9.00 -3.65
CA LEU A 1 -8.56 7.65 -4.19
C LEU A 1 -9.26 7.49 -5.53
N LEU A 2 -8.75 6.62 -6.42
CA LEU A 2 -9.43 6.32 -7.67
C LEU A 2 -10.75 5.57 -7.38
N PRO A 3 -11.89 5.94 -7.98
CA PRO A 3 -13.15 5.23 -7.77
C PRO A 3 -13.07 3.75 -8.16
N THR A 4 -12.22 3.44 -9.15
CA THR A 4 -12.03 2.09 -9.68
C THR A 4 -11.42 1.10 -8.69
N ILE A 5 -10.69 1.58 -7.68
CA ILE A 5 -10.09 0.72 -6.64
C ILE A 5 -10.97 0.60 -5.39
N MET A 6 -12.05 1.37 -5.25
CA MET A 6 -12.90 1.30 -4.06
C MET A 6 -13.57 -0.07 -3.87
N PRO A 7 -14.11 -0.75 -4.92
CA PRO A 7 -14.75 -2.05 -4.73
C PRO A 7 -13.84 -3.09 -4.08
N ILE A 8 -12.59 -3.21 -4.58
CA ILE A 8 -11.63 -4.18 -4.01
C ILE A 8 -11.24 -3.82 -2.57
N LEU A 9 -11.15 -2.53 -2.25
CA LEU A 9 -10.83 -2.08 -0.88
C LEU A 9 -11.95 -2.38 0.11
N GLU A 10 -13.21 -2.24 -0.32
CA GLU A 10 -14.37 -2.64 0.50
C GLU A 10 -14.46 -4.17 0.64
N ASP A 11 -14.16 -4.93 -0.41
CA ASP A 11 -14.08 -6.39 -0.35
C ASP A 11 -13.01 -6.86 0.64
N LEU A 12 -11.83 -6.24 0.67
CA LEU A 12 -10.78 -6.57 1.64
C LEU A 12 -11.26 -6.40 3.09
N LYS A 13 -11.98 -5.32 3.39
CA LYS A 13 -12.57 -5.08 4.72
C LYS A 13 -13.66 -6.09 5.06
N GLY A 14 -14.56 -6.37 4.12
CA GLY A 14 -15.74 -7.22 4.32
C GLY A 14 -15.38 -8.71 4.46
N LEU A 15 -14.49 -9.20 3.59
CA LEU A 15 -14.11 -10.61 3.53
C LEU A 15 -13.15 -11.03 4.64
N LYS A 16 -12.47 -10.07 5.29
CA LYS A 16 -11.59 -10.30 6.45
C LYS A 16 -10.57 -11.41 6.20
N PHE A 17 -9.83 -11.29 5.10
CA PHE A 17 -8.79 -12.25 4.76
C PHE A 17 -7.80 -12.44 5.91
N LYS A 18 -7.43 -13.69 6.17
CA LYS A 18 -6.45 -14.06 7.20
C LYS A 18 -5.09 -14.34 6.59
N ASN A 19 -4.04 -14.18 7.40
CA ASN A 19 -2.65 -14.46 7.04
C ASN A 19 -2.28 -13.74 5.74
N LYS A 20 -2.55 -12.43 5.72
CA LYS A 20 -2.17 -11.52 4.64
C LYS A 20 -1.34 -10.41 5.23
N ILE A 21 -0.45 -9.87 4.41
CA ILE A 21 0.33 -8.68 4.67
C ILE A 21 0.06 -7.69 3.54
N GLY A 22 0.27 -6.40 3.80
CA GLY A 22 -0.04 -5.34 2.85
C GLY A 22 1.09 -4.33 2.71
N ALA A 23 1.10 -3.63 1.58
CA ALA A 23 1.95 -2.48 1.33
C ALA A 23 1.15 -1.52 0.45
N ALA A 24 1.34 -0.22 0.64
CA ALA A 24 0.69 0.82 -0.16
C ALA A 24 1.74 1.63 -0.92
N PHE A 25 1.40 2.04 -2.14
CA PHE A 25 2.23 2.94 -2.93
C PHE A 25 1.34 3.71 -3.90
N GLY A 26 1.84 4.83 -4.42
CA GLY A 26 1.15 5.54 -5.48
C GLY A 26 1.70 6.93 -5.77
N SER A 27 1.28 7.48 -6.90
CA SER A 27 1.56 8.86 -7.26
C SER A 27 0.43 9.81 -6.84
N TYR A 28 0.75 11.09 -6.68
CA TYR A 28 -0.20 12.15 -6.33
C TYR A 28 0.17 13.50 -6.95
N GLY A 29 -0.81 14.37 -7.18
CA GLY A 29 -0.55 15.73 -7.68
C GLY A 29 -0.26 16.74 -6.57
N TRP A 30 -1.18 16.84 -5.60
CA TRP A 30 -1.18 17.93 -4.62
C TRP A 30 -1.01 17.45 -3.17
N SER A 31 -2.01 16.77 -2.58
CA SER A 31 -2.03 16.46 -1.15
C SER A 31 -1.16 15.28 -0.74
N GLY A 32 -1.16 14.19 -1.51
CA GLY A 32 -0.39 12.97 -1.19
C GLY A 32 -1.02 12.08 -0.11
N GLU A 33 -2.27 12.33 0.26
CA GLU A 33 -2.99 11.58 1.31
C GLU A 33 -3.45 10.17 0.86
N SER A 34 -3.39 9.87 -0.44
CA SER A 34 -3.91 8.62 -1.00
C SER A 34 -3.25 7.37 -0.43
N VAL A 35 -1.92 7.38 -0.27
CA VAL A 35 -1.16 6.24 0.24
C VAL A 35 -1.45 6.01 1.71
N LYS A 36 -1.51 7.08 2.51
CA LYS A 36 -1.88 6.99 3.93
C LYS A 36 -3.29 6.40 4.10
N LEU A 37 -4.25 6.86 3.31
CA LEU A 37 -5.61 6.32 3.34
C LEU A 37 -5.66 4.84 2.91
N LEU A 38 -4.80 4.39 1.98
CA LEU A 38 -4.66 2.97 1.66
C LEU A 38 -4.12 2.16 2.84
N GLU A 39 -3.12 2.66 3.56
CA GLU A 39 -2.58 2.00 4.77
C GLU A 39 -3.64 1.89 5.87
N GLU A 40 -4.42 2.95 6.08
CA GLU A 40 -5.54 2.95 7.03
C GLU A 40 -6.60 1.91 6.66
N ILE A 41 -6.91 1.77 5.37
CA ILE A 41 -7.85 0.76 4.87
C ILE A 41 -7.31 -0.66 5.07
N LEU A 42 -6.04 -0.91 4.75
CA LEU A 42 -5.39 -2.22 4.98
C LEU A 42 -5.43 -2.58 6.47
N THR A 43 -5.09 -1.61 7.33
CA THR A 43 -5.14 -1.78 8.79
C THR A 43 -6.55 -2.08 9.27
N ALA A 44 -7.56 -1.35 8.77
CA ALA A 44 -8.97 -1.60 9.08
C ALA A 44 -9.45 -2.98 8.61
N ALA A 45 -8.88 -3.49 7.51
CA ALA A 45 -9.10 -4.84 7.00
C ALA A 45 -8.34 -5.93 7.77
N LYS A 46 -7.61 -5.58 8.84
CA LYS A 46 -6.71 -6.46 9.61
C LYS A 46 -5.56 -7.04 8.79
N ILE A 47 -5.12 -6.31 7.76
CA ILE A 47 -3.96 -6.63 6.95
C ILE A 47 -2.81 -5.75 7.43
N PRO A 48 -1.83 -6.29 8.20
CA PRO A 48 -0.69 -5.52 8.66
C PRO A 48 0.12 -4.96 7.49
N VAL A 49 0.45 -3.67 7.58
CA VAL A 49 1.31 -2.99 6.61
C VAL A 49 2.77 -3.28 6.95
N VAL A 50 3.54 -3.77 5.97
CA VAL A 50 4.91 -4.27 6.20
C VAL A 50 5.94 -3.16 6.38
N ALA A 51 5.71 -2.00 5.77
CA ALA A 51 6.59 -0.85 5.80
C ALA A 51 5.82 0.41 5.35
N PRO A 52 6.29 1.62 5.70
CA PRO A 52 5.67 2.86 5.23
C PRO A 52 5.55 2.90 3.71
N GLY A 53 4.38 3.32 3.23
CA GLY A 53 4.08 3.35 1.82
C GLY A 53 4.83 4.42 1.04
N VAL A 54 5.10 4.13 -0.24
CA VAL A 54 5.86 5.04 -1.12
C VAL A 54 4.92 6.04 -1.79
N ARG A 55 5.26 7.33 -1.68
CA ARG A 55 4.48 8.45 -2.23
C ARG A 55 5.32 9.18 -3.27
N ALA A 56 4.92 9.15 -4.53
CA ALA A 56 5.60 9.86 -5.61
C ALA A 56 4.80 11.09 -6.05
N LYS A 57 5.42 12.28 -6.09
CA LYS A 57 4.74 13.49 -6.56
C LYS A 57 4.80 13.56 -8.09
N TRP A 58 3.64 13.67 -8.74
CA TRP A 58 3.47 13.67 -10.19
C TRP A 58 4.10 12.42 -10.84
N GLN A 59 5.22 12.60 -11.52
CA GLN A 59 5.95 11.54 -12.18
C GLN A 59 7.03 11.00 -11.23
N PRO A 60 7.04 9.68 -10.92
CA PRO A 60 8.06 9.08 -10.08
C PRO A 60 9.47 9.35 -10.60
N THR A 61 10.34 9.72 -9.67
CA THR A 61 11.78 9.85 -9.89
C THR A 61 12.48 8.49 -9.77
N ALA A 62 13.76 8.42 -10.14
CA ALA A 62 14.57 7.23 -9.89
C ALA A 62 14.65 6.86 -8.40
N GLU A 63 14.62 7.86 -7.51
CA GLU A 63 14.58 7.64 -6.06
C GLU A 63 13.24 7.03 -5.61
N ASP A 64 12.12 7.52 -6.13
CA ASP A 64 10.80 6.95 -5.84
C ASP A 64 10.72 5.48 -6.27
N LEU A 65 11.27 5.15 -7.45
CA LEU A 65 11.32 3.79 -7.95
C LEU A 65 12.23 2.90 -7.08
N ALA A 66 13.41 3.38 -6.68
CA ALA A 66 14.28 2.66 -5.76
C ALA A 66 13.61 2.42 -4.39
N ASN A 67 12.78 3.36 -3.92
CA ASN A 67 12.00 3.18 -2.71
C ASN A 67 10.89 2.12 -2.88
N CYS A 68 10.26 2.03 -4.05
CA CYS A 68 9.35 0.94 -4.39
C CYS A 68 10.05 -0.43 -4.43
N GLU A 69 11.27 -0.49 -4.95
CA GLU A 69 12.08 -1.72 -4.93
C GLU A 69 12.36 -2.18 -3.49
N LYS A 70 12.82 -1.28 -2.62
CA LYS A 70 13.02 -1.56 -1.18
C LYS A 70 11.73 -1.99 -0.49
N LEU A 71 10.59 -1.37 -0.83
CA LEU A 71 9.28 -1.78 -0.33
C LEU A 71 8.95 -3.22 -0.75
N GLY A 72 9.26 -3.59 -2.00
CA GLY A 72 9.13 -4.95 -2.51
C GLY A 72 10.02 -5.96 -1.79
N GLU A 73 11.27 -5.60 -1.50
CA GLU A 73 12.18 -6.42 -0.68
C GLU A 73 11.62 -6.67 0.72
N ALA A 74 11.08 -5.63 1.37
CA ALA A 74 10.45 -5.74 2.68
C ALA A 74 9.22 -6.67 2.64
N VAL A 75 8.36 -6.55 1.63
CA VAL A 75 7.23 -7.48 1.40
C VAL A 75 7.75 -8.92 1.25
N GLY A 76 8.75 -9.12 0.38
CA GLY A 76 9.32 -10.46 0.12
C GLY A 76 9.96 -11.10 1.36
N ALA A 77 10.62 -10.31 2.20
CA ALA A 77 11.18 -10.76 3.47
C ALA A 77 10.07 -11.14 4.47
N ALA A 78 9.00 -10.35 4.55
CA ALA A 78 7.87 -10.60 5.45
C ALA A 78 7.08 -11.87 5.07
N ILE A 79 6.94 -12.18 3.77
CA ILE A 79 6.28 -13.43 3.32
C ILE A 79 7.02 -14.67 3.84
N LYS A 80 8.35 -14.66 3.84
CA LYS A 80 9.16 -15.80 4.30
C LYS A 80 9.02 -16.08 5.80
N GLN A 81 8.47 -15.15 6.56
CA GLN A 81 8.28 -15.22 8.01
C GLN A 81 6.82 -15.48 8.42
N SER A 82 5.91 -15.59 7.44
CA SER A 82 4.45 -15.70 7.63
C SER A 82 3.92 -17.12 7.44
#